data_AF-A0A8S0RJJ4-F1
#
_entry.id   AF-A0A8S0RJJ4-F1
#
_cell.length_a   1.000
_cell.length_b   1.000
_cell.length_c   1.000
_cell.angle_alpha   90.00
_cell.angle_beta   90.00
_cell.angle_gamma   90.00
#
_symmetry.space_group_name_H-M   'P 1'
#
loop_
_entity.id
_entity.type
_entity.pdbx_description
1 polymer ?
#
loop_
_entity_poly.entity_id
_entity_poly.type
_entity_poly.pdbx_seq_one_letter_code
_entity_poly.pdbx_strand_id
1 'polypeptide(L)'
;MIPLDDKESSFKQEFEGIPWLSLPVLDKTCAKLVRYFELSSLPIVVVIGLDGKIVHPNVAEVIEDHGRKAYPFTPEKFDEIEELEKIKRDSQTLESVLVSEDSDFVIGKVRVSELVEKKIFRYFSAHWCPPCRAFLPKLIVAYHEIKAKDDKFEVIFIYSNRDQASFDEFFSTMPWLAIPFGDKRKGSLSRLLKIQGIPALVVVGSTGMMEPKISSLITMQMLTRSLRNASGRLRNITRRWPRIRTRVMSREKMKRRIPRKAGLVMEMCVTKHK
;
A
#
# COMPACT_ATOMS: atom_id res chain seq x y z
N MET A 1 -22.19 -2.61 18.10
CA MET A 1 -20.91 -3.35 18.22
C MET A 1 -21.20 -4.84 18.13
N ILE A 2 -20.32 -5.59 17.46
CA ILE A 2 -20.42 -7.05 17.36
C ILE A 2 -19.30 -7.61 18.24
N PRO A 3 -19.60 -8.25 19.38
CA PRO A 3 -18.57 -8.87 20.21
C PRO A 3 -17.88 -9.98 19.43
N LEU A 4 -16.55 -9.97 19.43
CA LEU A 4 -15.72 -11.05 18.90
C LEU A 4 -15.09 -11.90 20.01
N ASP A 5 -15.15 -11.43 21.25
CA ASP A 5 -14.65 -12.14 22.42
C ASP A 5 -15.48 -13.39 22.72
N ASP A 6 -14.79 -14.41 23.21
CA ASP A 6 -15.36 -15.65 23.71
C ASP A 6 -15.82 -15.54 25.17
N LYS A 7 -15.42 -14.47 25.89
CA LYS A 7 -15.69 -14.26 27.31
C LYS A 7 -16.46 -12.98 27.59
N GLU A 8 -17.64 -13.12 28.18
CA GLU A 8 -18.54 -12.01 28.51
C GLU A 8 -17.93 -11.01 29.52
N SER A 9 -17.11 -11.48 30.46
CA SER A 9 -16.48 -10.61 31.46
C SER A 9 -15.46 -9.64 30.85
N SER A 10 -14.66 -10.09 29.88
CA SER A 10 -13.69 -9.25 29.16
C SER A 10 -14.41 -8.17 28.36
N PHE A 11 -15.44 -8.57 27.63
CA PHE A 11 -16.27 -7.66 26.85
C PHE A 11 -16.93 -6.58 27.71
N LYS A 12 -17.52 -6.97 28.85
CA LYS A 12 -18.22 -6.04 29.74
C LYS A 12 -17.29 -4.96 30.30
N GLN A 13 -16.06 -5.32 30.65
CA GLN A 13 -15.07 -4.37 31.17
C GLN A 13 -14.64 -3.34 30.11
N GLU A 14 -14.45 -3.77 28.86
CA GLU A 14 -14.07 -2.87 27.76
C GLU A 14 -15.25 -2.03 27.24
N PHE A 15 -16.47 -2.57 27.34
CA PHE A 15 -17.69 -1.91 26.87
C PHE A 15 -18.25 -0.89 27.89
N GLU A 16 -17.80 -0.94 29.14
CA GLU A 16 -18.26 -0.04 30.19
C GLU A 16 -17.93 1.42 29.85
N GLY A 17 -18.96 2.27 29.78
CA GLY A 17 -18.81 3.70 29.44
C GLY A 17 -18.87 4.02 27.94
N ILE A 18 -18.99 3.02 27.05
CA ILE A 18 -19.17 3.26 25.62
C ILE A 18 -20.67 3.54 25.33
N PRO A 19 -21.04 4.61 24.62
CA PRO A 19 -22.44 4.96 24.37
C PRO A 19 -23.11 4.13 23.26
N TRP A 20 -22.53 2.98 22.90
CA TRP A 20 -22.98 2.18 21.76
C TRP A 20 -23.89 1.05 22.21
N LEU A 21 -24.71 0.54 21.27
CA LEU A 21 -25.44 -0.70 21.46
C LEU A 21 -24.59 -1.88 20.99
N SER A 22 -24.71 -3.02 21.65
CA SER A 22 -24.03 -4.27 21.28
C SER A 22 -25.02 -5.39 21.06
N LEU A 23 -24.68 -6.33 20.17
CA LEU A 23 -25.30 -7.66 20.21
C LEU A 23 -24.87 -8.41 21.48
N PRO A 24 -25.69 -9.36 21.98
CA PRO A 24 -25.28 -10.23 23.08
C PRO A 24 -24.01 -11.01 22.74
N VAL A 25 -23.13 -11.21 23.74
CA VAL A 25 -21.94 -12.06 23.59
C VAL A 25 -22.40 -13.49 23.31
N LEU A 26 -21.70 -14.20 22.42
CA LEU A 26 -22.03 -15.56 21.93
C LEU A 26 -23.32 -15.67 21.09
N ASP A 27 -23.98 -14.56 20.71
CA ASP A 27 -25.09 -14.64 19.77
C ASP A 27 -24.61 -15.21 18.42
N LYS A 28 -25.32 -16.22 17.90
CA LYS A 28 -25.01 -16.87 16.61
C LYS A 28 -24.98 -15.89 15.43
N THR A 29 -25.66 -14.76 15.56
CA THR A 29 -25.70 -13.67 14.57
C THR A 29 -24.34 -12.99 14.45
N CYS A 30 -23.56 -12.89 15.54
CA CYS A 30 -22.22 -12.31 15.52
C CYS A 30 -21.32 -13.06 14.53
N ALA A 31 -21.23 -14.39 14.64
CA ALA A 31 -20.46 -15.22 13.73
C ALA A 31 -20.96 -15.14 12.28
N LYS A 32 -22.27 -14.99 12.08
CA LYS A 32 -22.89 -14.80 10.76
C LYS A 32 -22.44 -13.49 10.12
N LEU A 33 -22.43 -12.40 10.88
CA LEU A 33 -22.03 -11.07 10.41
C LEU A 33 -20.52 -11.01 10.11
N VAL A 34 -19.69 -11.62 10.95
CA VAL A 34 -18.23 -11.74 10.70
C VAL A 34 -17.95 -12.39 9.34
N ARG A 35 -18.67 -13.47 9.03
CA ARG A 35 -18.56 -14.15 7.74
C ARG A 35 -19.14 -13.32 6.59
N TYR A 36 -20.29 -12.70 6.80
CA TYR A 36 -20.98 -11.92 5.76
C TYR A 36 -20.18 -10.71 5.31
N PHE A 37 -19.51 -10.03 6.24
CA PHE A 37 -18.66 -8.87 5.94
C PHE A 37 -17.20 -9.23 5.66
N GLU A 38 -16.86 -10.53 5.59
CA GLU A 38 -15.51 -11.03 5.29
C GLU A 38 -14.41 -10.32 6.12
N LEU A 39 -14.63 -10.19 7.44
CA LEU A 39 -13.72 -9.44 8.30
C LEU A 39 -12.33 -10.10 8.30
N SER A 40 -11.38 -9.48 7.60
CA SER A 40 -10.00 -9.95 7.44
C SER A 40 -8.98 -9.15 8.26
N SER A 41 -9.41 -8.00 8.78
CA SER A 41 -8.61 -7.10 9.62
C SER A 41 -9.54 -6.32 10.56
N LEU A 42 -8.99 -5.75 11.63
CA LEU A 42 -9.72 -4.88 12.54
C LEU A 42 -8.91 -3.58 12.72
N PRO A 43 -9.57 -2.44 12.98
CA PRO A 43 -11.02 -2.25 13.16
C PRO A 43 -11.83 -2.21 11.86
N ILE A 44 -13.12 -2.58 11.91
CA ILE A 44 -14.08 -2.45 10.79
C ILE A 44 -15.34 -1.72 11.26
N VAL A 45 -15.77 -0.71 10.49
CA VAL A 45 -17.00 0.05 10.73
C VAL A 45 -17.84 0.07 9.46
N VAL A 46 -18.95 -0.66 9.44
CA VAL A 46 -19.88 -0.68 8.30
C VAL A 46 -20.92 0.42 8.49
N VAL A 47 -21.16 1.22 7.45
CA VAL A 47 -22.23 2.23 7.45
C VAL A 47 -23.45 1.63 6.75
N ILE A 48 -24.57 1.60 7.47
CA ILE A 48 -25.86 1.13 6.96
C ILE A 48 -26.83 2.32 6.96
N GLY A 49 -27.49 2.54 5.82
CA GLY A 49 -28.47 3.61 5.63
C GLY A 49 -29.79 3.30 6.33
N LEU A 50 -30.67 4.30 6.42
CA LEU A 50 -32.01 4.14 7.00
C LEU A 50 -32.88 3.15 6.22
N ASP A 51 -32.56 2.90 4.95
CA ASP A 51 -33.20 1.90 4.09
C ASP A 51 -32.68 0.47 4.33
N GLY A 52 -31.75 0.30 5.28
CA GLY A 52 -31.12 -0.99 5.61
C GLY A 52 -30.02 -1.41 4.62
N LYS A 53 -29.71 -0.60 3.61
CA LYS A 53 -28.64 -0.90 2.66
C LYS A 53 -27.28 -0.46 3.18
N ILE A 54 -26.24 -1.16 2.77
CA ILE A 54 -24.86 -0.79 3.08
C ILE A 54 -24.51 0.45 2.24
N VAL A 55 -24.19 1.55 2.91
CA VAL A 55 -23.68 2.78 2.29
C VAL A 55 -22.18 2.68 2.07
N HIS A 56 -21.45 2.14 3.05
CA HIS A 56 -20.01 1.93 2.93
C HIS A 56 -19.57 0.68 3.71
N PRO A 57 -18.79 -0.23 3.11
CA PRO A 57 -18.46 -1.53 3.72
C PRO A 57 -17.42 -1.43 4.85
N ASN A 58 -16.56 -0.40 4.85
CA ASN A 58 -15.65 -0.14 5.97
C ASN A 58 -15.15 1.31 6.02
N VAL A 59 -15.70 2.15 6.90
CA VAL A 59 -15.26 3.55 7.08
C VAL A 59 -14.15 3.73 8.12
N ALA A 60 -13.62 2.65 8.70
CA ALA A 60 -12.62 2.74 9.76
C ALA A 60 -11.39 3.56 9.34
N GLU A 61 -10.84 3.29 8.14
CA GLU A 61 -9.70 4.04 7.60
C GLU A 61 -10.03 5.52 7.37
N VAL A 62 -11.24 5.81 6.87
CA VAL A 62 -11.69 7.21 6.65
C VAL A 62 -11.82 7.96 7.97
N ILE A 63 -12.31 7.31 9.02
CA ILE A 63 -12.40 7.90 10.37
C ILE A 63 -11.00 8.11 10.95
N GLU A 64 -10.09 7.15 10.80
CA GLU A 64 -8.73 7.27 11.29
C GLU A 64 -7.98 8.45 10.62
N ASP A 65 -8.18 8.62 9.31
CA ASP A 65 -7.50 9.67 8.54
C ASP A 65 -8.14 11.06 8.68
N HIS A 66 -9.48 11.14 8.73
CA HIS A 66 -10.22 12.41 8.64
C HIS A 66 -11.02 12.78 9.91
N GLY A 67 -11.15 11.86 10.85
CA GLY A 67 -11.89 12.05 12.10
C GLY A 67 -13.32 12.53 11.86
N ARG A 68 -13.72 13.57 12.60
CA ARG A 68 -15.04 14.23 12.47
C ARG A 68 -15.36 14.68 11.04
N LYS A 69 -14.36 15.02 10.22
CA LYS A 69 -14.59 15.55 8.87
C LYS A 69 -15.11 14.49 7.90
N ALA A 70 -14.96 13.21 8.24
CA ALA A 70 -15.53 12.09 7.50
C ALA A 70 -17.06 12.04 7.56
N TYR A 71 -17.68 12.73 8.53
CA TYR A 71 -19.13 12.79 8.68
C TYR A 71 -19.71 13.97 7.89
N PRO A 72 -20.89 13.82 7.25
CA PRO A 72 -21.76 12.64 7.23
C PRO A 72 -21.24 11.53 6.30
N PHE A 73 -21.50 10.26 6.65
CA PHE A 73 -21.10 9.10 5.84
C PHE A 73 -22.05 8.90 4.66
N THR A 74 -21.96 9.78 3.66
CA THR A 74 -22.73 9.69 2.41
C THR A 74 -21.80 9.50 1.22
N PRO A 75 -22.28 8.92 0.10
CA PRO A 75 -21.50 8.80 -1.13
C PRO A 75 -20.87 10.14 -1.55
N GLU A 76 -21.65 11.23 -1.51
CA GLU A 76 -21.20 12.56 -1.92
C GLU A 76 -20.08 13.09 -1.02
N LYS A 77 -20.11 12.78 0.29
CA LYS A 77 -19.04 13.18 1.20
C LYS A 77 -17.76 12.39 0.95
N PHE A 78 -17.87 11.12 0.60
CA PHE A 78 -16.71 10.31 0.22
C PHE A 78 -16.09 10.81 -1.08
N ASP A 79 -16.90 11.17 -2.08
CA ASP A 79 -16.41 11.78 -3.33
C ASP A 79 -15.68 13.11 -3.06
N GLU A 80 -16.22 13.97 -2.18
CA GLU A 80 -15.56 15.22 -1.76
C GLU A 80 -14.20 14.96 -1.11
N ILE A 81 -14.14 13.99 -0.18
CA ILE A 81 -12.90 13.61 0.51
C ILE A 81 -11.88 13.06 -0.49
N GLU A 82 -12.30 12.21 -1.43
CA GLU A 82 -11.43 11.64 -2.45
C GLU A 82 -10.86 12.73 -3.38
N GLU A 83 -11.68 13.69 -3.82
CA GLU A 83 -11.19 14.78 -4.67
C GLU A 83 -10.25 15.71 -3.88
N LEU A 84 -10.54 16.00 -2.61
CA LEU A 84 -9.61 16.75 -1.75
C LEU A 84 -8.30 16.01 -1.51
N GLU A 85 -8.34 14.69 -1.30
CA GLU A 85 -7.14 13.86 -1.19
C GLU A 85 -6.34 13.87 -2.49
N LYS A 86 -7.02 13.86 -3.64
CA LYS A 86 -6.40 13.93 -4.96
C LYS A 86 -5.77 15.31 -5.21
N ILE A 87 -6.48 16.41 -4.94
CA ILE A 87 -5.92 17.77 -5.01
C ILE A 87 -4.71 17.89 -4.09
N LYS A 88 -4.82 17.42 -2.85
CA LYS A 88 -3.71 17.41 -1.89
C LYS A 88 -2.55 16.60 -2.43
N ARG A 89 -2.79 15.43 -3.02
CA ARG A 89 -1.78 14.55 -3.63
C ARG A 89 -1.09 15.19 -4.84
N ASP A 90 -1.85 15.90 -5.67
CA ASP A 90 -1.38 16.51 -6.91
C ASP A 90 -0.65 17.84 -6.65
N SER A 91 -0.96 18.53 -5.54
CA SER A 91 -0.32 19.78 -5.12
C SER A 91 0.86 19.59 -4.16
N GLN A 92 1.24 18.35 -3.83
CA GLN A 92 2.38 18.12 -2.94
C GLN A 92 3.67 18.59 -3.58
N THR A 93 4.48 19.31 -2.82
CA THR A 93 5.87 19.61 -3.17
C THR A 93 6.82 18.70 -2.39
N LEU A 94 8.06 18.62 -2.83
CA LEU A 94 9.10 17.88 -2.11
C LEU A 94 9.24 18.38 -0.67
N GLU A 95 9.14 19.69 -0.50
CA GLU A 95 9.20 20.38 0.78
C GLU A 95 7.98 20.05 1.65
N SER A 96 6.76 20.04 1.11
CA SER A 96 5.56 19.69 1.89
C SER A 96 5.58 18.25 2.45
N VAL A 97 6.40 17.39 1.84
CA VAL A 97 6.51 15.97 2.13
C VAL A 97 7.70 15.69 3.06
N LEU A 98 8.83 16.35 2.82
CA LEU A 98 10.09 16.11 3.53
C LEU A 98 10.44 17.22 4.52
N VAL A 99 9.73 18.32 4.59
CA VAL A 99 9.97 19.39 5.58
C VAL A 99 8.84 19.35 6.60
N SER A 100 9.21 19.42 7.87
CA SER A 100 8.31 19.72 8.99
C SER A 100 8.75 21.02 9.65
N GLU A 101 7.85 21.67 10.40
CA GLU A 101 8.13 22.93 11.11
C GLU A 101 9.43 22.88 11.92
N ASP A 102 9.79 21.71 12.47
CA ASP A 102 10.98 21.51 13.31
C ASP A 102 12.20 20.90 12.57
N SER A 103 12.09 20.50 11.30
CA SER A 103 13.16 19.76 10.61
C SER A 103 13.07 19.82 9.08
N ASP A 104 14.13 20.35 8.46
CA ASP A 104 14.30 20.52 7.01
C ASP A 104 15.48 19.70 6.44
N PHE A 105 16.02 18.76 7.21
CA PHE A 105 17.20 17.97 6.86
C PHE A 105 16.93 16.46 6.84
N VAL A 106 17.77 15.74 6.12
CA VAL A 106 17.89 14.26 6.17
C VAL A 106 19.22 13.88 6.82
N ILE A 107 19.43 12.58 7.10
CA ILE A 107 20.68 12.09 7.70
C ILE A 107 21.87 12.57 6.88
N GLY A 108 22.90 13.07 7.58
CA GLY A 108 24.06 13.74 6.99
C GLY A 108 23.95 15.27 6.95
N LYS A 109 22.89 15.86 7.53
CA LYS A 109 22.61 17.32 7.53
C LYS A 109 22.41 17.91 6.13
N VAL A 110 22.06 17.08 5.15
CA VAL A 110 21.70 17.53 3.80
C VAL A 110 20.35 18.22 3.89
N ARG A 111 20.26 19.47 3.42
CA ARG A 111 19.00 20.21 3.40
C ARG A 111 18.09 19.68 2.32
N VAL A 112 16.78 19.65 2.58
CA VAL A 112 15.77 19.26 1.57
C VAL A 112 15.84 20.17 0.34
N SER A 113 16.26 21.42 0.49
CA SER A 113 16.50 22.36 -0.62
C SER A 113 17.51 21.84 -1.65
N GLU A 114 18.49 21.03 -1.23
CA GLU A 114 19.50 20.43 -2.13
C GLU A 114 18.93 19.28 -2.98
N LEU A 115 17.70 18.84 -2.68
CA LEU A 115 17.02 17.72 -3.31
C LEU A 115 15.93 18.16 -4.30
N VAL A 116 15.61 19.45 -4.37
CA VAL A 116 14.46 20.01 -5.12
C VAL A 116 14.52 19.73 -6.63
N GLU A 117 15.72 19.61 -7.19
CA GLU A 117 15.91 19.28 -8.61
C GLU A 117 16.14 17.79 -8.88
N LYS A 118 16.13 16.96 -7.83
CA LYS A 118 16.33 15.52 -7.93
C LYS A 118 15.01 14.78 -7.83
N LYS A 119 14.91 13.67 -8.55
CA LYS A 119 13.82 12.71 -8.39
C LYS A 119 14.01 11.91 -7.12
N ILE A 120 13.06 11.92 -6.21
CA ILE A 120 13.22 11.31 -4.89
C ILE A 120 12.45 9.99 -4.78
N PHE A 121 13.18 8.93 -4.48
CA PHE A 121 12.65 7.59 -4.21
C PHE A 121 12.60 7.36 -2.71
N ARG A 122 11.41 7.28 -2.14
CA ARG A 122 11.20 6.99 -0.71
C ARG A 122 11.11 5.48 -0.52
N TYR A 123 12.07 4.92 0.20
CA TYR A 123 12.20 3.50 0.44
C TYR A 123 11.74 3.13 1.85
N PHE A 124 10.56 2.54 1.98
CA PHE A 124 10.02 2.04 3.25
C PHE A 124 10.47 0.60 3.46
N SER A 125 11.23 0.36 4.53
CA SER A 125 11.79 -0.96 4.81
C SER A 125 12.13 -1.15 6.28
N ALA A 126 12.41 -2.39 6.68
CA ALA A 126 12.86 -2.69 8.02
C ALA A 126 13.72 -3.96 8.06
N HIS A 127 14.65 -4.02 9.01
CA HIS A 127 15.59 -5.13 9.12
C HIS A 127 14.88 -6.45 9.45
N TRP A 128 13.90 -6.43 10.36
CA TRP A 128 13.15 -7.62 10.79
C TRP A 128 12.32 -8.26 9.67
N CYS A 129 11.99 -7.49 8.62
CA CYS A 129 11.15 -7.92 7.51
C CYS A 129 11.94 -8.79 6.50
N PRO A 130 11.62 -10.09 6.34
CA PRO A 130 12.33 -10.96 5.39
C PRO A 130 12.31 -10.49 3.93
N PRO A 131 11.16 -10.08 3.34
CA PRO A 131 11.17 -9.61 1.95
C PRO A 131 11.99 -8.32 1.77
N CYS A 132 12.09 -7.51 2.82
CA CYS A 132 12.91 -6.29 2.85
C CYS A 132 14.40 -6.62 2.71
N ARG A 133 14.90 -7.57 3.52
CA ARG A 133 16.29 -8.04 3.44
C ARG A 133 16.61 -8.66 2.06
N ALA A 134 15.67 -9.40 1.49
CA ALA A 134 15.84 -10.00 0.16
C ALA A 134 15.84 -8.96 -0.99
N PHE A 135 15.17 -7.82 -0.79
CA PHE A 135 15.06 -6.76 -1.79
C PHE A 135 16.25 -5.80 -1.77
N LEU A 136 16.82 -5.51 -0.61
CA LEU A 136 17.88 -4.52 -0.43
C LEU A 136 19.09 -4.70 -1.38
N PRO A 137 19.70 -5.89 -1.55
CA PRO A 137 20.84 -6.05 -2.45
C PRO A 137 20.51 -5.71 -3.91
N LYS A 138 19.29 -6.02 -4.35
CA LYS A 138 18.82 -5.70 -5.72
C LYS A 138 18.69 -4.20 -5.91
N LEU A 139 18.18 -3.50 -4.90
CA LEU A 139 18.04 -2.04 -4.94
C LEU A 139 19.41 -1.35 -4.93
N ILE A 140 20.38 -1.84 -4.15
CA ILE A 140 21.75 -1.30 -4.12
C ILE A 140 22.40 -1.39 -5.51
N VAL A 141 22.34 -2.57 -6.14
CA VAL A 141 22.88 -2.76 -7.51
C VAL A 141 22.22 -1.79 -8.48
N ALA A 142 20.90 -1.69 -8.47
CA ALA A 142 20.16 -0.78 -9.33
C ALA A 142 20.55 0.69 -9.07
N TYR A 143 20.70 1.09 -7.80
CA TYR A 143 21.09 2.44 -7.42
C TYR A 143 22.43 2.84 -8.04
N HIS A 144 23.46 2.01 -7.89
CA HIS A 144 24.77 2.28 -8.48
C HIS A 144 24.74 2.30 -10.01
N GLU A 145 24.04 1.37 -10.66
CA GLU A 145 23.92 1.32 -12.12
C GLU A 145 23.23 2.56 -12.71
N ILE A 146 22.26 3.12 -11.98
CA ILE A 146 21.54 4.33 -12.40
C ILE A 146 22.36 5.57 -12.06
N LYS A 147 22.93 5.69 -10.86
CA LYS A 147 23.79 6.81 -10.46
C LYS A 147 25.00 7.00 -11.38
N ALA A 148 25.53 5.90 -11.93
CA ALA A 148 26.60 5.96 -12.92
C ALA A 148 26.20 6.62 -14.25
N LYS A 149 24.89 6.77 -14.53
CA LYS A 149 24.34 7.32 -15.79
C LYS A 149 23.59 8.63 -15.58
N ASP A 150 22.97 8.82 -14.42
CA ASP A 150 22.13 9.95 -14.08
C ASP A 150 22.19 10.21 -12.57
N ASP A 151 22.68 11.39 -12.17
CA ASP A 151 22.72 11.82 -10.76
C ASP A 151 21.47 12.62 -10.34
N LYS A 152 20.50 12.81 -11.24
CA LYS A 152 19.27 13.58 -10.98
C LYS A 152 18.21 12.79 -10.19
N PHE A 153 18.63 11.85 -9.35
CA PHE A 153 17.75 11.17 -8.42
C PHE A 153 18.45 10.86 -7.11
N GLU A 154 17.68 10.65 -6.05
CA GLU A 154 18.18 10.16 -4.77
C GLU A 154 17.20 9.19 -4.11
N VAL A 155 17.70 8.29 -3.28
CA VAL A 155 16.88 7.42 -2.43
C VAL A 155 16.89 7.96 -1.00
N ILE A 156 15.71 8.08 -0.39
CA ILE A 156 15.54 8.41 1.02
C ILE A 156 14.92 7.21 1.71
N PHE A 157 15.70 6.60 2.59
CA PHE A 157 15.28 5.49 3.42
C PHE A 157 14.38 5.96 4.56
N ILE A 158 13.26 5.28 4.73
CA ILE A 158 12.27 5.51 5.78
C ILE A 158 12.11 4.19 6.54
N TYR A 159 12.69 4.13 7.73
CA TYR A 159 12.74 2.90 8.50
C TYR A 159 11.44 2.63 9.24
N SER A 160 10.86 1.45 9.05
CA SER A 160 9.64 1.01 9.74
C SER A 160 9.94 0.18 10.99
N ASN A 161 10.62 0.72 12.02
CA ASN A 161 10.67 0.07 13.34
C ASN A 161 11.00 0.98 14.55
N ARG A 162 11.32 0.33 15.69
CA ARG A 162 11.13 0.71 17.09
C ARG A 162 12.38 1.19 17.84
N ASP A 163 13.59 0.84 17.40
CA ASP A 163 14.84 1.21 18.08
C ASP A 163 15.93 1.72 17.12
N GLN A 164 16.80 2.58 17.68
CA GLN A 164 17.88 3.26 16.96
C GLN A 164 18.97 2.30 16.50
N ALA A 165 19.35 1.30 17.32
CA ALA A 165 20.47 0.41 17.02
C ALA A 165 20.20 -0.42 15.75
N SER A 166 19.00 -0.99 15.65
CA SER A 166 18.57 -1.74 14.47
C SER A 166 18.42 -0.88 13.22
N PHE A 167 18.20 0.43 13.39
CA PHE A 167 18.20 1.40 12.30
C PHE A 167 19.63 1.61 11.79
N ASP A 168 20.56 1.92 12.69
CA ASP A 168 21.95 2.25 12.35
C ASP A 168 22.65 1.09 11.65
N GLU A 169 22.53 -0.13 12.19
CA GLU A 169 23.12 -1.34 11.61
C GLU A 169 22.60 -1.62 10.19
N PHE A 170 21.29 -1.48 9.99
CA PHE A 170 20.70 -1.77 8.70
C PHE A 170 21.00 -0.67 7.68
N PHE A 171 20.97 0.60 8.11
CA PHE A 171 21.26 1.75 7.27
C PHE A 171 22.74 1.81 6.86
N SER A 172 23.68 1.35 7.69
CA SER A 172 25.11 1.37 7.35
C SER A 172 25.49 0.58 6.09
N THR A 173 24.61 -0.29 5.63
CA THR A 173 24.76 -1.06 4.38
C THR A 173 24.26 -0.33 3.13
N MET A 174 23.62 0.83 3.29
CA MET A 174 22.92 1.54 2.23
C MET A 174 23.74 2.74 1.71
N PRO A 175 23.82 2.95 0.38
CA PRO A 175 24.64 4.03 -0.20
C PRO A 175 23.90 5.37 -0.32
N TRP A 176 22.73 5.52 0.29
CA TRP A 176 21.81 6.66 0.08
C TRP A 176 21.41 7.33 1.39
N LEU A 177 20.51 8.32 1.31
CA LEU A 177 20.09 9.14 2.47
C LEU A 177 18.97 8.46 3.27
N ALA A 178 18.71 8.95 4.48
CA ALA A 178 17.60 8.48 5.30
C ALA A 178 16.93 9.61 6.06
N ILE A 179 15.67 9.42 6.44
CA ILE A 179 15.06 10.24 7.49
C ILE A 179 15.63 9.78 8.84
N PRO A 180 16.05 10.70 9.74
CA PRO A 180 16.51 10.35 11.07
C PRO A 180 15.53 9.43 11.80
N PHE A 181 16.06 8.50 12.59
CA PHE A 181 15.23 7.68 13.46
C PHE A 181 14.50 8.56 14.48
N GLY A 182 13.25 8.20 14.81
CA GLY A 182 12.40 8.99 15.72
C GLY A 182 11.78 10.25 15.12
N ASP A 183 12.05 10.56 13.85
CA ASP A 183 11.51 11.76 13.20
C ASP A 183 9.98 11.70 13.03
N LYS A 184 9.31 12.76 13.47
CA LYS A 184 7.83 12.89 13.45
C LYS A 184 7.26 12.80 12.03
N ARG A 185 8.03 13.17 11.00
CA ARG A 185 7.60 13.13 9.58
C ARG A 185 7.24 11.71 9.12
N LYS A 186 7.89 10.68 9.68
CA LYS A 186 7.69 9.27 9.27
C LYS A 186 6.23 8.83 9.33
N GLY A 187 5.52 9.15 10.42
CA GLY A 187 4.12 8.75 10.61
C GLY A 187 3.18 9.42 9.62
N SER A 188 3.40 10.72 9.37
CA SER A 188 2.66 11.48 8.36
C SER A 188 2.96 10.97 6.94
N LEU A 189 4.21 10.63 6.64
CA LEU A 189 4.63 10.07 5.36
C LEU A 189 4.00 8.72 5.06
N SER A 190 4.02 7.78 6.02
CA SER A 190 3.43 6.45 5.82
C SER A 190 1.92 6.52 5.55
N ARG A 191 1.19 7.36 6.29
CA ARG A 191 -0.26 7.56 6.11
C ARG A 191 -0.57 8.26 4.79
N LEU A 192 0.11 9.37 4.52
CA LEU A 192 -0.06 10.14 3.29
C LEU A 192 0.16 9.27 2.04
N LEU A 193 1.14 8.38 2.09
CA LEU A 193 1.46 7.48 1.00
C LEU A 193 0.70 6.15 1.07
N LYS A 194 -0.27 6.01 1.99
CA LYS A 194 -1.04 4.79 2.30
C LYS A 194 -0.17 3.53 2.15
N ILE A 195 0.94 3.47 2.89
CA ILE A 195 1.89 2.35 2.84
C ILE A 195 1.31 1.21 3.68
N GLN A 196 0.74 0.22 3.01
CA GLN A 196 0.08 -0.94 3.64
C GLN A 196 1.06 -2.10 3.94
N GLY A 197 2.30 -2.02 3.47
CA GLY A 197 3.30 -3.08 3.67
C GLY A 197 4.70 -2.68 3.19
N ILE A 198 5.70 -3.43 3.63
CA ILE A 198 7.12 -3.25 3.28
C ILE A 198 7.71 -4.54 2.67
N PRO A 199 8.68 -4.43 1.75
CA PRO A 199 9.31 -3.20 1.26
C PRO A 199 8.42 -2.43 0.28
N ALA A 200 8.43 -1.09 0.36
CA ALA A 200 7.74 -0.23 -0.60
C ALA A 200 8.68 0.88 -1.11
N LEU A 201 8.59 1.17 -2.41
CA LEU A 201 9.36 2.23 -3.04
C LEU A 201 8.40 3.20 -3.74
N VAL A 202 8.35 4.44 -3.26
CA VAL A 202 7.44 5.48 -3.78
C VAL A 202 8.24 6.63 -4.37
N VAL A 203 7.84 7.04 -5.57
CA VAL A 203 8.52 8.08 -6.33
C VAL A 203 7.78 9.40 -6.21
N VAL A 204 8.51 10.47 -5.90
CA VAL A 204 8.04 11.86 -6.05
C VAL A 204 8.78 12.45 -7.25
N GLY A 205 8.04 12.92 -8.25
CA GLY A 205 8.60 13.65 -9.37
C GLY A 205 9.24 14.97 -8.93
N SER A 206 10.12 15.54 -9.75
CA SER A 206 10.80 16.81 -9.49
C SER A 206 9.83 18.01 -9.36
N THR A 207 8.61 17.90 -9.88
CA THR A 207 7.55 18.90 -9.75
C THR A 207 6.58 18.60 -8.60
N GLY A 208 6.86 17.58 -7.78
CA GLY A 208 5.99 17.18 -6.67
C GLY A 208 4.87 16.20 -7.04
N MET A 209 4.61 15.98 -8.33
CA MET A 209 3.64 14.95 -8.77
C MET A 209 4.12 13.54 -8.37
N MET A 210 3.24 12.81 -7.67
CA MET A 210 3.52 11.44 -7.27
C MET A 210 3.33 10.46 -8.43
N GLU A 211 4.32 9.62 -8.66
CA GLU A 211 4.24 8.51 -9.60
C GLU A 211 3.67 7.25 -8.90
N PRO A 212 3.04 6.32 -9.62
CA PRO A 212 2.35 5.17 -9.03
C PRO A 212 3.26 4.35 -8.09
N LYS A 213 2.69 3.88 -6.97
CA LYS A 213 3.38 3.06 -5.95
C LYS A 213 3.94 1.80 -6.60
N ILE A 214 5.25 1.58 -6.44
CA ILE A 214 5.90 0.37 -6.95
C ILE A 214 5.98 -0.62 -5.79
N SER A 215 4.95 -1.46 -5.68
CA SER A 215 4.89 -2.58 -4.73
C SER A 215 5.64 -3.78 -5.30
N SER A 216 6.70 -4.20 -4.60
CA SER A 216 7.39 -5.52 -4.55
C SER A 216 7.75 -6.30 -5.85
N LEU A 217 7.19 -5.98 -7.01
CA LEU A 217 7.52 -6.57 -8.31
C LEU A 217 8.32 -5.57 -9.14
N ILE A 218 9.49 -5.21 -8.62
CA ILE A 218 10.45 -4.42 -9.38
C ILE A 218 11.17 -5.36 -10.35
N THR A 219 10.71 -5.36 -11.60
CA THR A 219 11.61 -5.68 -12.70
C THR A 219 12.47 -4.43 -12.95
N MET A 220 13.77 -4.58 -13.21
CA MET A 220 14.66 -3.47 -13.63
C MET A 220 14.02 -2.57 -14.71
N GLN A 221 13.15 -3.13 -15.54
CA GLN A 221 12.34 -2.42 -16.53
C GLN A 221 11.38 -1.36 -15.97
N MET A 222 10.79 -1.55 -14.78
CA MET A 222 9.86 -0.60 -14.15
C MET A 222 10.60 0.60 -13.54
N LEU A 223 11.72 0.38 -12.84
CA LEU A 223 12.62 1.45 -12.40
C LEU A 223 13.14 2.25 -13.60
N THR A 224 13.61 1.55 -14.65
CA THR A 224 14.10 2.20 -15.87
C THR A 224 12.97 2.86 -16.68
N ARG A 225 11.71 2.44 -16.55
CA ARG A 225 10.54 3.11 -17.17
C ARG A 225 10.16 4.38 -16.43
N SER A 226 10.14 4.37 -15.10
CA SER A 226 9.87 5.57 -14.31
C SER A 226 10.93 6.65 -14.57
N LEU A 227 12.20 6.27 -14.79
CA LEU A 227 13.26 7.21 -15.19
C LEU A 227 13.13 7.67 -16.66
N ARG A 228 12.66 6.79 -17.56
CA ARG A 228 12.43 7.12 -18.98
C ARG A 228 11.25 8.07 -19.23
N ASN A 229 10.17 7.96 -18.47
CA ASN A 229 8.97 8.78 -18.71
C ASN A 229 9.15 10.25 -18.30
N ALA A 230 10.11 10.55 -17.41
CA ALA A 230 10.43 11.91 -16.99
C ALA A 230 11.49 12.60 -17.87
N SER A 231 12.27 11.81 -18.62
CA SER A 231 13.38 12.30 -19.44
C SER A 231 13.04 12.05 -20.91
N GLY A 232 12.42 13.01 -21.58
CA GLY A 232 11.96 12.92 -22.98
C GLY A 232 13.06 12.66 -24.04
N ARG A 233 14.24 12.15 -23.67
CA ARG A 233 15.36 11.94 -24.57
C ARG A 233 16.33 10.87 -24.08
N LEU A 234 16.03 9.60 -24.37
CA LEU A 234 17.03 8.52 -24.44
C LEU A 234 16.47 7.39 -25.33
N ARG A 235 16.42 7.63 -26.65
CA ARG A 235 16.28 6.54 -27.63
C ARG A 235 17.64 5.88 -27.79
N ASN A 236 17.68 4.55 -27.61
CA ASN A 236 18.76 3.60 -27.96
C ASN A 236 19.44 2.83 -26.81
N ILE A 237 18.68 2.18 -25.90
CA ILE A 237 19.23 1.12 -25.04
C ILE A 237 18.28 -0.09 -24.96
N THR A 238 18.03 -0.76 -26.10
CA THR A 238 17.31 -2.05 -26.11
C THR A 238 17.93 -3.12 -27.02
N ARG A 239 19.17 -2.95 -27.50
CA ARG A 239 19.81 -3.92 -28.43
C ARG A 239 20.88 -4.83 -27.84
N ARG A 240 20.79 -5.18 -26.56
CA ARG A 240 21.50 -6.35 -26.02
C ARG A 240 20.94 -6.66 -24.65
N TRP A 241 20.22 -7.77 -24.53
CA TRP A 241 20.14 -8.64 -23.34
C TRP A 241 19.42 -9.94 -23.72
N PRO A 242 19.81 -11.12 -23.18
CA PRO A 242 19.29 -12.40 -23.62
C PRO A 242 17.84 -12.60 -23.17
N ARG A 243 16.95 -13.01 -24.09
CA ARG A 243 15.58 -13.42 -23.76
C ARG A 243 15.62 -14.76 -23.02
N ILE A 244 15.37 -14.76 -21.71
CA ILE A 244 14.94 -15.97 -21.00
C ILE A 244 13.49 -16.23 -21.40
N ARG A 245 13.25 -17.32 -22.14
CA ARG A 245 11.90 -17.78 -22.51
C ARG A 245 11.25 -18.46 -21.30
N THR A 246 10.40 -17.74 -20.56
CA THR A 246 9.35 -18.40 -19.77
C THR A 246 8.13 -18.63 -20.66
N ARG A 247 7.81 -19.91 -20.88
CA ARG A 247 6.71 -20.37 -21.74
C ARG A 247 5.40 -20.24 -20.97
N VAL A 248 4.73 -19.10 -21.05
CA VAL A 248 3.32 -18.98 -20.66
C VAL A 248 2.48 -19.42 -21.87
N MET A 249 1.78 -20.54 -21.73
CA MET A 249 0.81 -21.01 -22.71
C MET A 249 -0.40 -20.06 -22.71
N SER A 250 -0.75 -19.49 -23.87
CA SER A 250 -1.96 -18.68 -24.02
C SER A 250 -3.21 -19.55 -23.99
N ARG A 251 -4.32 -18.94 -23.56
CA ARG A 251 -5.67 -19.52 -23.46
C ARG A 251 -6.29 -19.96 -24.80
N GLU A 252 -5.57 -19.91 -25.92
CA GLU A 252 -6.07 -20.30 -27.24
C GLU A 252 -5.87 -21.80 -27.60
N LYS A 253 -5.17 -22.59 -26.77
CA LYS A 253 -4.84 -24.00 -27.06
C LYS A 253 -5.59 -25.05 -26.22
N MET A 254 -6.66 -24.67 -25.53
CA MET A 254 -7.54 -25.60 -24.82
C MET A 254 -8.89 -25.81 -25.53
N LYS A 255 -8.89 -25.81 -26.86
CA LYS A 255 -10.00 -26.31 -27.68
C LYS A 255 -9.40 -27.13 -28.81
N ARG A 256 -9.33 -28.45 -28.60
CA ARG A 256 -9.17 -29.56 -29.58
C ARG A 256 -8.39 -30.70 -28.93
N ARG A 257 -9.09 -31.49 -28.10
CA ARG A 257 -8.83 -32.92 -27.89
C ARG A 257 -10.08 -33.52 -27.26
N ILE A 258 -11.10 -33.70 -28.10
CA ILE A 258 -12.21 -34.62 -27.87
C ILE A 258 -12.02 -35.75 -28.88
N PRO A 259 -11.80 -37.00 -28.47
CA PRO A 259 -12.08 -38.14 -29.31
C PRO A 259 -13.60 -38.37 -29.35
N ARG A 260 -14.16 -38.40 -30.56
CA ARG A 260 -15.50 -38.92 -30.82
C ARG A 260 -15.50 -40.43 -30.54
N LYS A 261 -16.49 -40.93 -29.79
CA LYS A 261 -17.26 -42.15 -30.13
C LYS A 261 -18.44 -42.33 -29.16
N ALA A 262 -19.58 -42.67 -29.78
CA ALA A 262 -20.82 -43.31 -29.31
C ALA A 262 -21.24 -43.05 -27.84
N GLY A 263 -22.37 -42.40 -27.54
CA GLY A 263 -23.70 -42.73 -28.05
C GLY A 263 -24.40 -43.59 -27.01
N LEU A 264 -25.27 -43.01 -26.19
CA LEU A 264 -26.48 -43.66 -25.68
C LEU A 264 -27.39 -42.62 -25.02
N VAL A 265 -28.67 -42.76 -25.38
CA VAL A 265 -29.84 -42.07 -24.85
C VAL A 265 -30.15 -42.59 -23.45
N MET A 266 -30.49 -41.72 -22.49
CA MET A 266 -31.69 -41.92 -21.66
C MET A 266 -32.02 -40.72 -20.77
N GLU A 267 -33.33 -40.59 -20.57
CA GLU A 267 -34.10 -39.54 -19.95
C GLU A 267 -33.94 -39.44 -18.41
N MET A 268 -34.28 -38.24 -17.93
CA MET A 268 -35.07 -37.92 -16.72
C MET A 268 -34.89 -38.76 -15.45
N CYS A 269 -34.49 -38.10 -14.38
CA CYS A 269 -35.36 -38.06 -13.20
C CYS A 269 -35.13 -36.78 -12.38
N VAL A 270 -36.21 -36.01 -12.25
CA VAL A 270 -36.36 -34.89 -11.32
C VAL A 270 -36.67 -35.46 -9.95
N THR A 271 -35.94 -35.03 -8.92
CA THR A 271 -36.45 -35.09 -7.54
C THR A 271 -36.23 -33.76 -6.84
N LYS A 272 -37.32 -32.98 -6.74
CA LYS A 272 -37.51 -31.98 -5.70
C LYS A 272 -37.93 -32.71 -4.44
N HIS A 273 -37.21 -32.53 -3.33
CA HIS A 273 -37.79 -32.71 -2.00
C HIS A 273 -38.25 -31.35 -1.46
N LYS A 274 -39.45 -31.38 -0.91
CA LYS A 274 -40.18 -30.28 -0.27
C LYS A 274 -39.48 -29.78 0.97
#